data_AF-A0A167JIG2-F1
#
_entry.id   AF-A0A167JIG2-F1
#
_cell.length_a   1.000
_cell.length_b   1.000
_cell.length_c   1.000
_cell.angle_alpha   90.00
_cell.angle_beta   90.00
_cell.angle_gamma   90.00
#
_symmetry.space_group_name_H-M   'P 1'
#
loop_
_entity.id
_entity.type
_entity.pdbx_description
1 polymer ?
#
loop_
_entity_poly.entity_id
_entity_poly.type
_entity_poly.pdbx_seq_one_letter_code
_entity_poly.pdbx_strand_id
1 'polypeptide(L)'
;MAPTSSSLLGRQVVRRLPGRASRSIQSLAATAGSSGSQHVCRRQNRSALTVPSPASFKATESRVVDVSFKGICPRAKLCSSVSSGSCPRHMAKFSTAQMEQKLPIPDPIVQPIIHDLYEEQTATWQYIVADPTTLAAVIIDSVLDYNALTRTISTQSADKILSLIEEKGYKVDSILETHIHADHITAARYLQSSLYRKQGYLPLITVGKRIVHVQHLFRRKYGLSEDETEGVFNKFLDDDEMFRIGALEAQAIHLPGHTPDHMGFKIGGKLSTPPYNIFCGDSVFHADIGTARCDFPGGSAEDLYTSGRKLLDFPEDVRLWTGHDYPSGSRGVPVPFLSVGEHKAHNKHLMDGNTKDEFVALRHDRDSKLAEPRLLHQSLQMNIRAGRLPRPSPLGDRMLHTPLNVGVLDI
;
A
#
# COMPACT_ATOMS: atom_id res chain seq x y z
N MET A 1 -2.00 57.47 -53.16
CA MET A 1 -2.71 57.25 -54.43
C MET A 1 -2.96 55.75 -54.57
N ALA A 2 -4.22 55.31 -54.49
CA ALA A 2 -4.63 54.06 -55.13
C ALA A 2 -4.82 54.35 -56.64
N PRO A 3 -4.83 53.33 -57.53
CA PRO A 3 -6.12 52.70 -57.84
C PRO A 3 -6.10 51.21 -58.26
N THR A 4 -7.22 50.52 -57.98
CA THR A 4 -8.04 49.56 -58.80
C THR A 4 -7.39 48.42 -59.61
N SER A 5 -7.98 47.25 -59.88
CA SER A 5 -9.02 46.33 -59.35
C SER A 5 -9.34 45.32 -60.47
N SER A 6 -9.80 44.10 -60.13
CA SER A 6 -10.42 43.04 -60.97
C SER A 6 -9.46 42.12 -61.77
N SER A 7 -9.66 40.80 -61.91
CA SER A 7 -10.66 39.84 -61.38
C SER A 7 -10.24 38.37 -61.69
N LEU A 8 -10.82 37.43 -60.91
CA LEU A 8 -11.19 36.03 -61.21
C LEU A 8 -10.10 34.93 -61.41
N LEU A 9 -9.95 34.04 -60.41
CA LEU A 9 -10.54 32.68 -60.37
C LEU A 9 -9.91 31.84 -59.23
N GLY A 10 -10.70 31.61 -58.17
CA GLY A 10 -10.34 30.72 -57.06
C GLY A 10 -10.71 29.26 -57.34
N ARG A 11 -9.80 28.34 -57.05
CA ARG A 11 -10.07 26.90 -56.95
C ARG A 11 -10.27 26.52 -55.48
N GLN A 12 -11.47 26.04 -55.17
CA GLN A 12 -11.83 25.42 -53.90
C GLN A 12 -11.77 23.90 -54.08
N VAL A 13 -10.98 23.19 -53.27
CA VAL A 13 -10.93 21.72 -53.26
C VAL A 13 -11.69 21.23 -52.03
N VAL A 14 -12.81 20.56 -52.29
CA VAL A 14 -13.70 19.92 -51.30
C VAL A 14 -13.14 18.54 -50.92
N ARG A 15 -12.93 18.27 -49.63
CA ARG A 15 -12.66 16.91 -49.10
C ARG A 15 -13.96 16.27 -48.61
N ARG A 16 -14.20 15.05 -49.08
CA ARG A 16 -15.39 14.21 -48.85
C ARG A 16 -15.39 13.54 -47.47
N LEU A 17 -16.57 13.48 -46.84
CA LEU A 17 -16.93 12.59 -45.74
C LEU A 17 -17.37 11.22 -46.28
N PRO A 18 -17.15 10.10 -45.58
CA PRO A 18 -17.86 8.84 -45.86
C PRO A 18 -19.13 8.69 -45.00
N GLY A 19 -20.20 8.25 -45.66
CA GLY A 19 -21.54 8.12 -45.13
C GLY A 19 -21.85 6.80 -44.42
N ARG A 20 -22.85 6.88 -43.54
CA ARG A 20 -23.60 5.78 -42.93
C ARG A 20 -24.28 4.91 -43.99
N ALA A 21 -24.27 3.59 -43.77
CA ALA A 21 -25.23 2.66 -44.35
C ALA A 21 -25.72 1.67 -43.28
N SER A 22 -27.03 1.57 -43.16
CA SER A 22 -27.80 0.62 -42.35
C SER A 22 -28.20 -0.61 -43.18
N ARG A 23 -28.29 -1.80 -42.55
CA ARG A 23 -29.10 -2.98 -42.93
C ARG A 23 -28.89 -4.08 -41.87
N SER A 24 -29.89 -4.35 -41.03
CA SER A 24 -30.86 -5.47 -41.12
C SER A 24 -30.27 -6.85 -40.83
N ILE A 25 -30.59 -7.41 -39.65
CA ILE A 25 -30.37 -8.81 -39.32
C ILE A 25 -31.75 -9.47 -39.24
N GLN A 26 -32.01 -10.42 -40.14
CA GLN A 26 -33.05 -11.43 -40.01
C GLN A 26 -32.43 -12.82 -40.14
N SER A 27 -32.99 -13.73 -39.36
CA SER A 27 -32.65 -15.11 -39.07
C SER A 27 -32.62 -16.08 -40.24
N LEU A 28 -31.88 -17.18 -40.11
CA LEU A 28 -32.33 -18.53 -40.50
C LEU A 28 -31.56 -19.61 -39.71
N ALA A 29 -32.28 -20.69 -39.41
CA ALA A 29 -31.97 -21.76 -38.47
C ALA A 29 -31.61 -23.09 -39.16
N ALA A 30 -30.93 -24.00 -38.43
CA ALA A 30 -30.97 -25.47 -38.53
C ALA A 30 -30.16 -26.06 -37.34
N THR A 31 -30.75 -26.69 -36.30
CA THR A 31 -31.16 -28.12 -36.11
C THR A 31 -30.01 -29.13 -36.31
N ALA A 32 -29.70 -30.13 -35.47
CA ALA A 32 -30.33 -30.73 -34.27
C ALA A 32 -29.37 -31.75 -33.57
N GLY A 33 -29.72 -32.19 -32.34
CA GLY A 33 -29.27 -33.46 -31.70
C GLY A 33 -28.89 -33.37 -30.21
N SER A 34 -29.83 -33.24 -29.26
CA SER A 34 -30.33 -34.28 -28.29
C SER A 34 -29.25 -35.00 -27.46
N SER A 35 -29.17 -34.86 -26.13
CA SER A 35 -30.02 -35.45 -25.06
C SER A 35 -29.76 -34.68 -23.74
N GLY A 36 -30.61 -34.48 -22.73
CA GLY A 36 -31.82 -35.13 -22.26
C GLY A 36 -31.73 -35.21 -20.73
N SER A 37 -32.51 -34.40 -19.98
CA SER A 37 -33.24 -34.79 -18.76
C SER A 37 -33.80 -33.56 -18.04
N GLN A 38 -35.11 -33.60 -17.83
CA GLN A 38 -35.93 -32.62 -17.12
C GLN A 38 -36.01 -33.01 -15.63
N HIS A 39 -35.97 -32.01 -14.74
CA HIS A 39 -36.71 -32.10 -13.48
C HIS A 39 -37.58 -30.86 -13.30
N VAL A 40 -38.87 -31.13 -13.29
CA VAL A 40 -39.98 -30.24 -12.95
C VAL A 40 -40.04 -30.09 -11.43
N CYS A 41 -40.20 -28.87 -10.91
CA CYS A 41 -40.96 -28.69 -9.68
C CYS A 41 -41.76 -27.40 -9.68
N ARG A 42 -43.00 -27.54 -9.24
CA ARG A 42 -44.15 -26.64 -9.38
C ARG A 42 -44.19 -25.64 -8.21
N ARG A 43 -44.73 -24.45 -8.49
CA ARG A 43 -45.17 -23.43 -7.52
C ARG A 43 -46.13 -24.00 -6.47
N GLN A 44 -46.01 -23.54 -5.22
CA GLN A 44 -47.14 -23.24 -4.33
C GLN A 44 -46.86 -22.02 -3.44
N ASN A 45 -47.97 -21.44 -2.98
CA ASN A 45 -48.19 -20.06 -2.53
C ASN A 45 -48.31 -20.00 -1.00
N ARG A 46 -47.96 -18.83 -0.42
CA ARG A 46 -48.44 -18.22 0.85
C ARG A 46 -48.39 -19.03 2.16
N SER A 47 -47.68 -18.47 3.13
CA SER A 47 -48.25 -18.16 4.45
C SER A 47 -47.50 -17.00 5.11
N ALA A 48 -48.27 -16.01 5.56
CA ALA A 48 -47.81 -14.88 6.35
C ALA A 48 -47.55 -15.35 7.78
N LEU A 49 -46.38 -15.03 8.32
CA LEU A 49 -46.09 -15.16 9.75
C LEU A 49 -45.79 -13.75 10.29
N THR A 50 -46.76 -13.26 11.04
CA THR A 50 -46.67 -12.12 11.96
C THR A 50 -45.61 -12.40 13.02
N VAL A 51 -44.64 -11.49 13.17
CA VAL A 51 -43.69 -11.47 14.29
C VAL A 51 -44.00 -10.22 15.14
N PRO A 52 -44.19 -10.35 16.46
CA PRO A 52 -44.52 -9.22 17.33
C PRO A 52 -43.27 -8.39 17.67
N SER A 53 -43.47 -7.08 17.76
CA SER A 53 -42.56 -6.09 18.35
C SER A 53 -42.32 -6.35 19.84
N PRO A 54 -41.11 -6.13 20.36
CA PRO A 54 -40.92 -5.82 21.76
C PRO A 54 -40.74 -4.31 22.00
N ALA A 55 -41.40 -3.90 23.07
CA ALA A 55 -41.55 -2.56 23.58
C ALA A 55 -40.24 -1.86 23.98
N SER A 56 -40.35 -0.53 23.90
CA SER A 56 -39.61 0.50 24.63
C SER A 56 -39.14 0.08 26.03
N PHE A 57 -37.84 0.23 26.31
CA PHE A 57 -37.31 0.32 27.66
C PHE A 57 -36.85 1.76 27.94
N LYS A 58 -37.43 2.33 29.01
CA LYS A 58 -37.10 3.63 29.57
C LYS A 58 -35.77 3.57 30.32
N ALA A 59 -35.04 4.68 30.25
CA ALA A 59 -33.87 5.00 31.04
C ALA A 59 -34.16 4.93 32.55
N THR A 60 -33.19 4.40 33.31
CA THR A 60 -33.02 4.70 34.73
C THR A 60 -31.54 4.87 35.04
N GLU A 61 -31.25 5.93 35.79
CA GLU A 61 -29.94 6.37 36.26
C GLU A 61 -29.30 5.36 37.22
N SER A 62 -27.97 5.25 37.21
CA SER A 62 -27.22 4.85 38.41
C SER A 62 -25.79 5.38 38.41
N ARG A 63 -25.64 6.43 39.22
CA ARG A 63 -24.56 6.76 40.17
C ARG A 63 -23.12 6.31 39.85
N VAL A 64 -22.32 7.36 39.65
CA VAL A 64 -20.88 7.51 39.92
C VAL A 64 -20.51 6.93 41.30
N VAL A 65 -19.46 6.12 41.33
CA VAL A 65 -18.67 5.87 42.54
C VAL A 65 -17.21 6.11 42.21
N ASP A 66 -16.65 7.10 42.89
CA ASP A 66 -15.29 7.60 42.84
C ASP A 66 -14.47 6.86 43.91
N VAL A 67 -13.36 6.22 43.55
CA VAL A 67 -12.39 5.72 44.55
C VAL A 67 -10.97 5.93 44.01
N SER A 68 -10.36 7.00 44.51
CA SER A 68 -8.93 7.27 44.47
C SER A 68 -8.15 6.31 45.38
N PHE A 69 -6.96 5.85 44.97
CA PHE A 69 -5.92 5.44 45.92
C PHE A 69 -4.51 5.86 45.45
N LYS A 70 -3.90 6.74 46.26
CA LYS A 70 -2.47 7.05 46.30
C LYS A 70 -1.70 5.89 46.93
N GLY A 71 -0.46 5.71 46.50
CA GLY A 71 0.40 4.61 46.92
C GLY A 71 1.16 4.79 48.24
N ILE A 72 2.27 4.04 48.29
CA ILE A 72 3.41 4.05 49.21
C ILE A 72 3.46 2.83 50.17
N CYS A 73 4.63 2.18 50.08
CA CYS A 73 5.14 1.00 50.79
C CYS A 73 5.39 1.29 52.29
N PRO A 74 5.48 0.24 53.15
CA PRO A 74 6.78 0.05 53.82
C PRO A 74 7.20 -1.42 54.09
N ARG A 75 8.51 -1.54 54.35
CA ARG A 75 9.34 -2.71 54.65
C ARG A 75 9.18 -3.25 56.09
N ALA A 76 9.17 -4.60 56.19
CA ALA A 76 10.08 -5.48 56.95
C ALA A 76 9.91 -5.81 58.46
N LYS A 77 10.28 -7.09 58.75
CA LYS A 77 10.73 -7.77 60.01
C LYS A 77 9.62 -8.25 60.97
N LEU A 78 9.68 -9.40 61.67
CA LEU A 78 10.56 -10.59 61.73
C LEU A 78 9.81 -11.70 62.55
N CYS A 79 10.09 -12.98 62.24
CA CYS A 79 10.07 -14.21 63.07
C CYS A 79 9.04 -14.45 64.22
N SER A 80 8.42 -15.65 64.25
CA SER A 80 8.91 -16.83 65.02
C SER A 80 7.90 -17.99 65.13
N SER A 81 8.45 -19.22 65.27
CA SER A 81 7.88 -20.48 65.79
C SER A 81 7.07 -21.41 64.86
N VAL A 82 7.05 -22.74 65.00
CA VAL A 82 8.08 -23.83 64.89
C VAL A 82 7.30 -25.16 64.72
N SER A 83 7.70 -26.00 63.74
CA SER A 83 7.54 -27.48 63.60
C SER A 83 6.12 -28.11 63.63
N SER A 84 5.78 -29.25 62.99
CA SER A 84 6.53 -30.43 62.56
C SER A 84 5.69 -31.27 61.57
N GLY A 85 6.31 -31.94 60.59
CA GLY A 85 5.67 -33.01 59.79
C GLY A 85 6.48 -33.40 58.55
N SER A 86 7.12 -34.57 58.58
CA SER A 86 8.08 -35.11 57.60
C SER A 86 7.44 -35.76 56.37
N CYS A 87 8.09 -35.69 55.19
CA CYS A 87 8.36 -36.82 54.26
C CYS A 87 9.21 -36.37 53.03
N PRO A 88 9.74 -37.28 52.18
CA PRO A 88 11.16 -37.39 51.89
C PRO A 88 11.64 -36.61 50.65
N ARG A 89 12.95 -36.32 50.64
CA ARG A 89 13.66 -35.66 49.55
C ARG A 89 13.70 -36.57 48.31
N HIS A 90 13.02 -36.16 47.25
CA HIS A 90 13.46 -36.41 45.87
C HIS A 90 13.91 -35.07 45.31
N MET A 91 15.23 -34.87 45.20
CA MET A 91 15.77 -33.72 44.48
C MET A 91 15.66 -33.99 42.98
N ALA A 92 14.54 -33.61 42.37
CA ALA A 92 14.49 -33.37 40.95
C ALA A 92 15.24 -32.05 40.68
N LYS A 93 16.46 -32.16 40.16
CA LYS A 93 17.18 -31.01 39.59
C LYS A 93 16.43 -30.58 38.33
N PHE A 94 15.54 -29.59 38.46
CA PHE A 94 15.05 -28.87 37.28
C PHE A 94 16.14 -27.88 36.85
N SER A 95 16.92 -28.33 35.88
CA SER A 95 17.79 -27.46 35.09
C SER A 95 16.91 -26.48 34.32
N THR A 96 16.94 -25.20 34.69
CA THR A 96 16.46 -24.11 33.84
C THR A 96 17.44 -23.91 32.69
N ALA A 97 17.45 -24.86 31.75
CA ALA A 97 17.97 -24.62 30.41
C ALA A 97 16.82 -24.00 29.61
N GLN A 98 16.67 -22.68 29.73
CA GLN A 98 15.95 -21.93 28.70
C GLN A 98 16.78 -22.07 27.43
N MET A 99 16.32 -22.91 26.51
CA MET A 99 16.83 -22.91 25.14
C MET A 99 16.39 -21.57 24.52
N GLU A 100 17.24 -20.55 24.62
CA GLU A 100 17.29 -19.54 23.58
C GLU A 100 17.59 -20.30 22.28
N GLN A 101 16.58 -20.49 21.43
CA GLN A 101 16.80 -20.86 20.05
C GLN A 101 17.58 -19.70 19.42
N LYS A 102 18.90 -19.82 19.46
CA LYS A 102 19.83 -18.94 18.76
C LYS A 102 19.53 -19.12 17.27
N LEU A 103 18.70 -18.23 16.72
CA LEU A 103 18.48 -18.14 15.28
C LEU A 103 19.85 -18.20 14.61
N PRO A 104 20.04 -19.04 13.58
CA PRO A 104 21.32 -19.16 12.90
C PRO A 104 21.81 -17.76 12.53
N ILE A 105 23.04 -17.41 12.92
CA ILE A 105 23.66 -16.18 12.44
C ILE A 105 23.82 -16.39 10.94
N PRO A 106 23.09 -15.65 10.09
CA PRO A 106 23.19 -15.86 8.65
C PRO A 106 24.63 -15.61 8.20
N ASP A 107 25.06 -16.41 7.25
CA ASP A 107 26.26 -16.12 6.46
C ASP A 107 26.12 -14.69 5.90
N PRO A 108 27.14 -13.81 6.01
CA PRO A 108 27.11 -12.46 5.46
C PRO A 108 26.74 -12.38 3.96
N ILE A 109 26.71 -13.50 3.25
CA ILE A 109 26.40 -13.59 1.82
C ILE A 109 24.90 -13.87 1.53
N VAL A 110 24.06 -14.17 2.53
CA VAL A 110 22.64 -14.51 2.27
C VAL A 110 21.88 -13.30 1.70
N GLN A 111 21.53 -13.36 0.40
CA GLN A 111 20.69 -12.37 -0.26
C GLN A 111 19.20 -12.72 -0.12
N PRO A 112 18.31 -11.72 -0.01
CA PRO A 112 16.87 -11.96 -0.06
C PRO A 112 16.47 -12.53 -1.42
N ILE A 113 15.46 -13.41 -1.41
CA ILE A 113 14.70 -13.74 -2.63
C ILE A 113 13.69 -12.62 -2.81
N ILE A 114 13.71 -11.96 -3.97
CA ILE A 114 12.81 -10.85 -4.29
C ILE A 114 11.94 -11.29 -5.47
N HIS A 115 10.62 -11.16 -5.30
CA HIS A 115 9.64 -11.32 -6.38
C HIS A 115 8.99 -9.97 -6.64
N ASP A 116 9.03 -9.52 -7.89
CA ASP A 116 8.37 -8.32 -8.38
C ASP A 116 7.11 -8.68 -9.18
N LEU A 117 6.00 -8.00 -8.88
CA LEU A 117 4.72 -8.18 -9.56
C LEU A 117 4.20 -6.82 -10.03
N TYR A 118 4.21 -6.60 -11.35
CA TYR A 118 3.70 -5.38 -11.95
C TYR A 118 2.16 -5.41 -12.06
N GLU A 119 1.49 -4.40 -11.52
CA GLU A 119 0.06 -4.16 -11.72
C GLU A 119 -0.14 -3.13 -12.84
N GLU A 120 -0.79 -3.54 -13.92
CA GLU A 120 -0.84 -2.76 -15.17
C GLU A 120 -1.77 -1.54 -15.10
N GLN A 121 -2.82 -1.54 -14.28
CA GLN A 121 -3.82 -0.46 -14.26
C GLN A 121 -3.33 0.80 -13.54
N THR A 122 -2.47 0.64 -12.53
CA THR A 122 -1.86 1.71 -11.75
C THR A 122 -0.36 1.84 -11.99
N ALA A 123 0.21 0.90 -12.75
CA ALA A 123 1.64 0.82 -13.07
C ALA A 123 2.53 0.62 -11.83
N THR A 124 1.96 -0.03 -10.81
CA THR A 124 2.56 -0.21 -9.49
C THR A 124 3.36 -1.50 -9.46
N TRP A 125 4.55 -1.43 -8.89
CA TRP A 125 5.32 -2.61 -8.51
C TRP A 125 4.97 -3.05 -7.09
N GLN A 126 4.64 -4.32 -6.97
CA GLN A 126 4.41 -4.97 -5.69
C GLN A 126 5.55 -5.96 -5.44
N TYR A 127 6.05 -6.02 -4.21
CA TYR A 127 7.19 -6.89 -3.91
C TYR A 127 6.88 -7.91 -2.82
N ILE A 128 7.40 -9.13 -2.98
CA ILE A 128 7.59 -10.09 -1.89
C ILE A 128 9.09 -10.24 -1.66
N VAL A 129 9.55 -9.97 -0.44
CA VAL A 129 10.95 -10.10 -0.05
C VAL A 129 11.06 -11.18 1.02
N ALA A 130 11.73 -12.28 0.69
CA ALA A 130 11.79 -13.46 1.54
C ALA A 130 13.23 -13.82 1.93
N ASP A 131 13.39 -14.23 3.18
CA ASP A 131 14.61 -14.89 3.66
C ASP A 131 14.66 -16.32 3.11
N PRO A 132 15.67 -16.68 2.29
CA PRO A 132 15.80 -18.04 1.76
C PRO A 132 16.03 -19.09 2.86
N THR A 133 16.50 -18.69 4.04
CA THR A 133 16.86 -19.62 5.13
C THR A 133 15.64 -20.01 5.96
N THR A 134 14.83 -19.03 6.37
CA THR A 134 13.69 -19.25 7.27
C THR A 134 12.34 -19.25 6.56
N LEU A 135 12.30 -18.84 5.29
CA LEU A 135 11.07 -18.58 4.52
C LEU A 135 10.18 -17.47 5.12
N ALA A 136 10.67 -16.72 6.11
CA ALA A 136 10.03 -15.50 6.57
C ALA A 136 10.05 -14.46 5.43
N ALA A 137 8.95 -13.72 5.27
CA ALA A 137 8.78 -12.79 4.18
C ALA A 137 8.03 -11.52 4.60
N VAL A 138 8.18 -10.49 3.78
CA VAL A 138 7.37 -9.28 3.81
C VAL A 138 6.77 -9.01 2.44
N ILE A 139 5.65 -8.31 2.43
CA ILE A 139 5.03 -7.77 1.21
C ILE A 139 5.22 -6.26 1.23
N ILE A 140 5.52 -5.62 0.09
CA ILE A 140 5.70 -4.18 -0.02
C ILE A 140 4.73 -3.63 -1.08
N ASP A 141 3.98 -2.58 -0.73
CA ASP A 141 3.12 -1.78 -1.62
C ASP A 141 2.09 -2.58 -2.44
N SER A 142 1.33 -3.45 -1.76
CA SER A 142 0.36 -4.34 -2.40
C SER A 142 -0.88 -3.63 -2.96
N VAL A 143 -1.41 -4.05 -4.10
CA VAL A 143 -2.55 -3.41 -4.78
C VAL A 143 -3.86 -4.18 -4.59
N LEU A 144 -4.91 -3.45 -4.20
CA LEU A 144 -6.32 -3.86 -4.26
C LEU A 144 -6.95 -3.23 -5.50
N ASP A 145 -7.43 -4.06 -6.42
CA ASP A 145 -7.91 -3.56 -7.72
C ASP A 145 -9.18 -2.73 -7.53
N TYR A 146 -9.25 -1.60 -8.22
CA TYR A 146 -10.44 -0.76 -8.22
C TYR A 146 -10.74 -0.15 -9.59
N ASN A 147 -11.95 -0.41 -10.07
CA ASN A 147 -12.45 0.19 -11.28
C ASN A 147 -13.28 1.42 -10.93
N ALA A 148 -12.77 2.61 -11.27
CA ALA A 148 -13.43 3.88 -10.96
C ALA A 148 -14.77 4.11 -11.70
N LEU A 149 -14.97 3.46 -12.86
CA LEU A 149 -16.19 3.62 -13.65
C LEU A 149 -17.34 2.79 -13.07
N THR A 150 -17.06 1.54 -12.73
CA THR A 150 -18.06 0.62 -12.15
C THR A 150 -18.13 0.72 -10.63
N ARG A 151 -17.12 1.32 -9.98
CA ARG A 151 -16.91 1.40 -8.53
C ARG A 151 -16.79 0.03 -7.88
N THR A 152 -16.22 -0.92 -8.60
CA THR A 152 -16.04 -2.31 -8.14
C THR A 152 -14.63 -2.53 -7.64
N ILE A 153 -14.51 -3.30 -6.56
CA ILE A 153 -13.25 -3.80 -6.02
C ILE A 153 -13.06 -5.25 -6.47
N SER A 154 -11.86 -5.61 -6.91
CA SER A 154 -11.45 -7.01 -7.05
C SER A 154 -10.15 -7.29 -6.32
N THR A 155 -9.83 -8.57 -6.14
CA THR A 155 -8.66 -9.04 -5.40
C THR A 155 -7.65 -9.73 -6.30
N GLN A 156 -7.76 -9.60 -7.63
CA GLN A 156 -6.95 -10.34 -8.60
C GLN A 156 -5.45 -10.10 -8.38
N SER A 157 -5.02 -8.85 -8.16
CA SER A 157 -3.62 -8.53 -7.89
C SER A 157 -3.14 -9.11 -6.57
N ALA A 158 -3.91 -8.93 -5.49
CA ALA A 158 -3.61 -9.48 -4.18
C ALA A 158 -3.62 -11.03 -4.16
N ASP A 159 -4.48 -11.66 -4.95
CA ASP A 159 -4.58 -13.12 -5.04
C ASP A 159 -3.38 -13.73 -5.77
N LYS A 160 -2.74 -13.00 -6.70
CA LYS A 160 -1.44 -13.40 -7.30
C LYS A 160 -0.34 -13.45 -6.23
N ILE A 161 -0.28 -12.43 -5.36
CA ILE A 161 0.64 -12.39 -4.21
C ILE A 161 0.40 -13.59 -3.28
N LEU A 162 -0.86 -13.85 -2.90
CA LEU A 162 -1.22 -14.99 -2.04
C LEU A 162 -0.84 -16.33 -2.67
N SER A 163 -1.08 -16.48 -3.98
CA SER A 163 -0.75 -17.71 -4.71
C SER A 163 0.75 -17.96 -4.73
N LEU A 164 1.56 -16.91 -4.96
CA LEU A 164 3.02 -17.02 -4.95
C LEU A 164 3.57 -17.34 -3.56
N ILE A 165 3.02 -16.71 -2.51
CA ILE A 165 3.39 -17.02 -1.11
C ILE A 165 3.09 -18.47 -0.77
N GLU A 166 1.93 -18.98 -1.19
CA GLU A 166 1.53 -20.37 -0.98
C GLU A 166 2.41 -21.35 -1.77
N GLU A 167 2.70 -21.05 -3.04
CA GLU A 167 3.59 -21.85 -3.89
C GLU A 167 5.00 -21.98 -3.29
N LYS A 168 5.56 -20.86 -2.80
CA LYS A 168 6.91 -20.83 -2.24
C LYS A 168 6.98 -21.24 -0.77
N GLY A 169 5.84 -21.43 -0.10
CA GLY A 169 5.78 -21.79 1.32
C GLY A 169 6.23 -20.68 2.27
N TYR A 170 6.12 -19.41 1.85
CA TYR A 170 6.55 -18.27 2.66
C TYR A 170 5.63 -18.02 3.87
N LYS A 171 6.20 -17.39 4.88
CA LYS A 171 5.56 -17.01 6.14
C LYS A 171 5.66 -15.49 6.29
N VAL A 172 4.54 -14.79 6.13
CA VAL A 172 4.56 -13.32 6.02
C VAL A 172 4.43 -12.68 7.38
N ASP A 173 5.45 -11.96 7.82
CA ASP A 173 5.47 -11.32 9.13
C ASP A 173 4.95 -9.88 9.09
N SER A 174 5.14 -9.19 7.96
CA SER A 174 4.75 -7.80 7.80
C SER A 174 4.31 -7.49 6.37
N ILE A 175 3.37 -6.56 6.25
CA ILE A 175 2.97 -5.89 5.02
C ILE A 175 3.38 -4.43 5.17
N LEU A 176 4.36 -4.02 4.38
CA LEU A 176 5.03 -2.73 4.44
C LEU A 176 4.42 -1.79 3.41
N GLU A 177 4.16 -0.55 3.82
CA GLU A 177 3.82 0.54 2.93
C GLU A 177 4.97 1.55 2.91
N THR A 178 5.49 1.87 1.74
CA THR A 178 6.50 2.93 1.58
C THR A 178 5.92 4.28 1.93
N HIS A 179 4.68 4.55 1.54
CA HIS A 179 3.96 5.78 1.83
C HIS A 179 2.45 5.56 1.66
N ILE A 180 1.63 6.57 1.95
CA ILE A 180 0.22 6.54 1.54
C ILE A 180 0.07 6.86 0.07
N HIS A 181 -0.16 5.79 -0.69
CA HIS A 181 -0.37 5.84 -2.14
C HIS A 181 -1.62 6.64 -2.52
N ALA A 182 -1.53 7.33 -3.64
CA ALA A 182 -2.60 8.17 -4.18
C ALA A 182 -3.08 7.68 -5.56
N ASP A 183 -2.39 6.73 -6.15
CA ASP A 183 -2.62 6.17 -7.47
C ASP A 183 -3.33 4.81 -7.42
N HIS A 184 -3.19 4.07 -6.31
CA HIS A 184 -3.82 2.77 -6.08
C HIS A 184 -4.28 2.58 -4.62
N ILE A 185 -5.12 1.59 -4.38
CA ILE A 185 -5.59 1.24 -3.03
C ILE A 185 -4.75 0.10 -2.51
N THR A 186 -4.28 0.18 -1.27
CA THR A 186 -3.52 -0.93 -0.67
C THR A 186 -4.39 -2.17 -0.44
N ALA A 187 -3.86 -3.35 -0.77
CA ALA A 187 -4.44 -4.63 -0.39
C ALA A 187 -4.05 -5.11 1.01
N ALA A 188 -3.32 -4.31 1.80
CA ALA A 188 -2.76 -4.73 3.09
C ALA A 188 -3.79 -5.37 4.03
N ARG A 189 -4.98 -4.78 4.18
CA ARG A 189 -6.02 -5.36 5.05
C ARG A 189 -6.58 -6.69 4.53
N TYR A 190 -6.75 -6.80 3.21
CA TYR A 190 -7.22 -8.03 2.57
C TYR A 190 -6.18 -9.14 2.76
N LEU A 191 -4.93 -8.86 2.40
CA LEU A 191 -3.80 -9.78 2.54
C LEU A 191 -3.60 -10.21 3.99
N GLN A 192 -3.58 -9.28 4.94
CA GLN A 192 -3.46 -9.58 6.37
C GLN A 192 -4.53 -10.59 6.83
N SER A 193 -5.78 -10.36 6.44
CA SER A 193 -6.91 -11.21 6.83
C SER A 193 -6.82 -12.60 6.18
N SER A 194 -6.42 -12.67 4.91
CA SER A 194 -6.26 -13.91 4.17
C SER A 194 -5.07 -14.73 4.67
N LEU A 195 -3.93 -14.09 4.91
CA LEU A 195 -2.74 -14.70 5.47
C LEU A 195 -2.98 -15.21 6.88
N TYR A 196 -3.63 -14.43 7.76
CA TYR A 196 -3.99 -14.90 9.11
C TYR A 196 -4.74 -16.23 9.08
N ARG A 197 -5.74 -16.36 8.19
CA ARG A 197 -6.50 -17.61 8.01
C ARG A 197 -5.65 -18.77 7.47
N LYS A 198 -4.66 -18.49 6.62
CA LYS A 198 -3.81 -19.51 5.97
C LYS A 198 -2.61 -19.94 6.81
N GLN A 199 -1.92 -19.00 7.47
CA GLN A 199 -0.65 -19.24 8.17
C GLN A 199 -0.79 -19.31 9.71
N GLY A 200 -1.92 -18.90 10.27
CA GLY A 200 -2.24 -19.05 11.70
C GLY A 200 -1.74 -17.92 12.61
N TYR A 201 -1.03 -16.92 12.09
CA TYR A 201 -0.62 -15.73 12.82
C TYR A 201 -0.77 -14.48 11.97
N LEU A 202 -0.97 -13.34 12.61
CA LEU A 202 -1.37 -12.09 11.97
C LEU A 202 -0.13 -11.33 11.47
N PRO A 203 0.06 -11.14 10.15
CA PRO A 203 1.07 -10.22 9.66
C PRO A 203 0.78 -8.80 10.13
N LEU A 204 1.80 -8.01 10.45
CA LEU A 204 1.62 -6.61 10.85
C LEU A 204 1.48 -5.71 9.63
N ILE A 205 0.50 -4.82 9.57
CA ILE A 205 0.51 -3.72 8.60
C ILE A 205 1.40 -2.61 9.17
N THR A 206 2.47 -2.30 8.48
CA THR A 206 3.60 -1.51 8.98
C THR A 206 3.89 -0.34 8.04
N VAL A 207 4.06 0.85 8.61
CA VAL A 207 4.24 2.11 7.87
C VAL A 207 5.16 3.06 8.64
N GLY A 208 5.72 4.09 8.01
CA GLY A 208 6.49 5.13 8.70
C GLY A 208 5.65 5.93 9.70
N LYS A 209 6.22 6.32 10.85
CA LYS A 209 5.49 7.03 11.94
C LYS A 209 4.80 8.34 11.53
N ARG A 210 5.27 8.99 10.47
CA ARG A 210 4.74 10.28 9.99
C ARG A 210 3.38 10.16 9.28
N ILE A 211 2.90 8.93 9.04
CA ILE A 211 1.53 8.67 8.61
C ILE A 211 0.49 9.41 9.46
N VAL A 212 0.74 9.62 10.76
CA VAL A 212 -0.19 10.30 11.66
C VAL A 212 -0.52 11.72 11.15
N HIS A 213 0.45 12.42 10.57
CA HIS A 213 0.23 13.75 9.98
C HIS A 213 -0.63 13.67 8.70
N VAL A 214 -0.35 12.68 7.86
CA VAL A 214 -1.12 12.42 6.62
C VAL A 214 -2.56 12.03 6.95
N GLN A 215 -2.78 11.16 7.94
CA GLN A 215 -4.10 10.82 8.46
C GLN A 215 -4.82 12.06 8.99
N HIS A 216 -4.17 12.92 9.78
CA HIS A 216 -4.79 14.15 10.27
C HIS A 216 -5.27 15.06 9.14
N LEU A 217 -4.42 15.28 8.14
CA LEU A 217 -4.75 16.12 6.99
C LEU A 217 -5.93 15.58 6.18
N PHE A 218 -5.88 14.30 5.81
CA PHE A 218 -6.88 13.72 4.91
C PHE A 218 -8.17 13.34 5.62
N ARG A 219 -8.16 13.05 6.93
CA ARG A 219 -9.40 12.97 7.72
C ARG A 219 -10.22 14.24 7.59
N ARG A 220 -9.59 15.40 7.76
CA ARG A 220 -10.27 16.70 7.61
C ARG A 220 -10.77 16.91 6.17
N LYS A 221 -9.96 16.58 5.17
CA LYS A 221 -10.33 16.72 3.75
C LYS A 221 -11.57 15.90 3.37
N TYR A 222 -11.69 14.69 3.90
CA TYR A 222 -12.78 13.76 3.56
C TYR A 222 -13.91 13.71 4.59
N GLY A 223 -13.84 14.50 5.67
CA GLY A 223 -14.86 14.54 6.72
C GLY A 223 -14.94 13.26 7.55
N LEU A 224 -13.80 12.61 7.80
CA LEU A 224 -13.73 11.33 8.50
C LEU A 224 -13.53 11.51 10.00
N SER A 225 -14.14 10.64 10.79
CA SER A 225 -13.93 10.61 12.25
C SER A 225 -12.59 9.95 12.60
N GLU A 226 -12.07 10.27 13.79
CA GLU A 226 -10.76 9.78 14.25
C GLU A 226 -10.68 8.26 14.34
N ASP A 227 -11.75 7.64 14.84
CA ASP A 227 -11.90 6.20 15.05
C ASP A 227 -11.98 5.39 13.74
N GLU A 228 -12.07 6.03 12.58
CA GLU A 228 -11.91 5.35 11.29
C GLU A 228 -10.45 5.09 10.91
N THR A 229 -9.52 5.87 11.46
CA THR A 229 -8.09 5.83 11.09
C THR A 229 -7.16 5.49 12.26
N GLU A 230 -7.65 5.60 13.50
CA GLU A 230 -6.87 5.24 14.68
C GLU A 230 -6.73 3.72 14.83
N GLY A 231 -5.51 3.25 15.16
CA GLY A 231 -5.22 1.83 15.38
C GLY A 231 -5.41 0.92 14.15
N VAL A 232 -5.43 1.49 12.94
CA VAL A 232 -5.59 0.72 11.69
C VAL A 232 -4.28 0.09 11.23
N PHE A 233 -3.15 0.76 11.47
CA PHE A 233 -1.80 0.23 11.30
C PHE A 233 -1.35 -0.48 12.57
N ASN A 234 -0.60 -1.56 12.43
CA ASN A 234 -0.13 -2.36 13.56
C ASN A 234 1.24 -1.92 14.08
N LYS A 235 2.11 -1.43 13.20
CA LYS A 235 3.46 -0.97 13.55
C LYS A 235 3.79 0.34 12.85
N PHE A 236 4.38 1.26 13.60
CA PHE A 236 4.97 2.49 13.07
C PHE A 236 6.48 2.34 13.13
N LEU A 237 7.17 2.71 12.05
CA LEU A 237 8.63 2.68 11.99
C LEU A 237 9.19 4.08 12.25
N ASP A 238 10.19 4.13 13.14
CA ASP A 238 11.06 5.29 13.33
C ASP A 238 12.06 5.44 12.18
N ASP A 239 12.68 6.61 12.09
CA ASP A 239 13.73 6.87 11.11
C ASP A 239 14.95 6.02 11.45
N ASP A 240 15.51 5.37 10.43
CA ASP A 240 16.66 4.49 10.53
C ASP A 240 16.43 3.28 11.47
N GLU A 241 15.17 2.97 11.80
CA GLU A 241 14.79 1.83 12.64
C GLU A 241 15.23 0.52 11.98
N MET A 242 15.99 -0.27 12.73
CA MET A 242 16.41 -1.61 12.34
C MET A 242 15.32 -2.63 12.70
N PHE A 243 15.01 -3.53 11.78
CA PHE A 243 14.13 -4.67 11.99
C PHE A 243 14.64 -5.90 11.25
N ARG A 244 13.92 -7.02 11.36
CA ARG A 244 14.35 -8.32 10.82
C ARG A 244 13.26 -8.95 9.98
N ILE A 245 13.68 -9.72 9.00
CA ILE A 245 12.82 -10.61 8.19
C ILE A 245 13.49 -11.98 8.27
N GLY A 246 13.07 -12.80 9.24
CA GLY A 246 13.79 -14.02 9.59
C GLY A 246 15.26 -13.75 9.95
N ALA A 247 16.17 -14.29 9.13
CA ALA A 247 17.61 -14.07 9.25
C ALA A 247 18.09 -12.73 8.65
N LEU A 248 17.34 -12.12 7.73
CA LEU A 248 17.75 -10.88 7.06
C LEU A 248 17.72 -9.67 8.01
N GLU A 249 18.62 -8.72 7.77
CA GLU A 249 18.61 -7.39 8.38
C GLU A 249 17.87 -6.42 7.46
N ALA A 250 17.02 -5.58 8.06
CA ALA A 250 16.28 -4.55 7.36
C ALA A 250 16.35 -3.21 8.11
N GLN A 251 16.30 -2.10 7.37
CA GLN A 251 16.31 -0.74 7.91
C GLN A 251 15.26 0.11 7.23
N ALA A 252 14.47 0.84 8.01
CA ALA A 252 13.54 1.83 7.52
C ALA A 252 14.27 3.16 7.29
N ILE A 253 14.31 3.65 6.05
CA ILE A 253 15.00 4.89 5.69
C ILE A 253 13.96 5.95 5.40
N HIS A 254 13.96 7.07 6.12
CA HIS A 254 13.07 8.20 5.78
C HIS A 254 13.54 8.88 4.48
N LEU A 255 12.62 9.00 3.51
CA LEU A 255 12.86 9.52 2.17
C LEU A 255 11.76 10.54 1.77
N PRO A 256 11.58 11.64 2.54
CA PRO A 256 10.52 12.59 2.27
C PRO A 256 10.72 13.29 0.91
N GLY A 257 9.64 13.82 0.37
CA GLY A 257 9.67 14.70 -0.79
C GLY A 257 8.49 14.47 -1.72
N HIS A 258 8.20 13.22 -2.05
CA HIS A 258 6.94 12.87 -2.72
C HIS A 258 5.76 13.06 -1.76
N THR A 259 5.86 12.46 -0.59
CA THR A 259 5.00 12.70 0.57
C THR A 259 5.87 12.86 1.83
N PRO A 260 5.37 13.50 2.90
CA PRO A 260 6.16 13.68 4.13
C PRO A 260 6.36 12.38 4.92
N ASP A 261 5.50 11.38 4.71
CA ASP A 261 5.55 10.07 5.38
C ASP A 261 6.36 9.00 4.62
N HIS A 262 6.93 9.36 3.45
CA HIS A 262 7.60 8.41 2.58
C HIS A 262 8.85 7.78 3.23
N MET A 263 8.91 6.44 3.13
CA MET A 263 9.97 5.58 3.61
C MET A 263 10.50 4.71 2.47
N GLY A 264 11.79 4.37 2.55
CA GLY A 264 12.39 3.24 1.85
C GLY A 264 12.78 2.12 2.81
N PHE A 265 12.96 0.91 2.27
CA PHE A 265 13.38 -0.26 3.03
C PHE A 265 14.69 -0.83 2.48
N LYS A 266 15.77 -0.71 3.24
CA LYS A 266 17.06 -1.33 2.93
C LYS A 266 17.09 -2.74 3.50
N ILE A 267 17.27 -3.77 2.67
CA ILE A 267 17.12 -5.18 3.05
C ILE A 267 18.27 -6.02 2.47
N GLY A 268 18.90 -6.83 3.32
CA GLY A 268 19.99 -7.75 2.93
C GLY A 268 20.35 -8.74 4.03
N GLY A 269 21.32 -9.62 3.79
CA GLY A 269 21.82 -10.52 4.83
C GLY A 269 22.47 -9.77 5.99
N LYS A 270 23.38 -8.85 5.66
CA LYS A 270 24.05 -7.93 6.59
C LYS A 270 23.99 -6.52 6.02
N LEU A 271 23.38 -5.56 6.72
CA LEU A 271 23.31 -4.18 6.20
C LEU A 271 24.63 -3.42 6.32
N SER A 272 25.57 -3.94 7.15
CA SER A 272 26.93 -3.42 7.27
C SER A 272 27.84 -3.77 6.10
N THR A 273 27.47 -4.77 5.29
CA THR A 273 28.33 -5.31 4.22
C THR A 273 27.47 -5.62 2.99
N PRO A 274 27.63 -4.90 1.86
CA PRO A 274 26.89 -5.22 0.64
C PRO A 274 27.20 -6.66 0.17
N PRO A 275 26.29 -7.30 -0.61
CA PRO A 275 25.15 -6.66 -1.26
C PRO A 275 23.91 -6.50 -0.35
N TYR A 276 23.11 -5.48 -0.64
CA TYR A 276 21.75 -5.30 -0.13
C TYR A 276 20.93 -4.53 -1.17
N ASN A 277 19.62 -4.50 -0.97
CA ASN A 277 18.64 -3.89 -1.87
C ASN A 277 17.90 -2.77 -1.15
N ILE A 278 17.46 -1.73 -1.86
CA ILE A 278 16.66 -0.65 -1.29
C ILE A 278 15.35 -0.53 -2.07
N PHE A 279 14.23 -0.75 -1.40
CA PHE A 279 12.89 -0.49 -1.94
C PHE A 279 12.56 0.97 -1.66
N CYS A 280 12.59 1.82 -2.67
CA CYS A 280 12.55 3.27 -2.50
C CYS A 280 11.19 3.89 -2.82
N GLY A 281 10.15 3.09 -3.08
CA GLY A 281 8.81 3.57 -3.44
C GLY A 281 8.85 4.68 -4.49
N ASP A 282 8.02 5.71 -4.30
CA ASP A 282 7.99 6.92 -5.14
C ASP A 282 9.03 7.97 -4.74
N SER A 283 10.30 7.58 -4.71
CA SER A 283 11.43 8.53 -4.63
C SER A 283 12.05 8.71 -6.02
N VAL A 284 12.82 7.70 -6.45
CA VAL A 284 13.43 7.63 -7.77
C VAL A 284 12.66 6.62 -8.62
N PHE A 285 12.53 6.90 -9.91
CA PHE A 285 11.99 5.98 -10.90
C PHE A 285 13.08 5.54 -11.85
N HIS A 286 12.74 4.63 -12.78
CA HIS A 286 13.64 4.26 -13.86
C HIS A 286 14.30 5.52 -14.49
N ALA A 287 15.58 5.40 -14.88
CA ALA A 287 16.41 6.54 -15.25
C ALA A 287 15.82 7.41 -16.38
N ASP A 288 15.08 6.79 -17.30
CA ASP A 288 14.37 7.48 -18.39
C ASP A 288 13.12 8.27 -17.94
N ILE A 289 12.63 8.07 -16.72
CA ILE A 289 11.51 8.81 -16.12
C ILE A 289 12.03 9.87 -15.15
N GLY A 290 13.05 9.53 -14.36
CA GLY A 290 13.68 10.42 -13.39
C GLY A 290 13.16 10.21 -11.96
N THR A 291 12.26 11.08 -11.50
CA THR A 291 11.79 11.12 -10.10
C THR A 291 10.28 11.37 -10.01
N ALA A 292 9.72 11.06 -8.84
CA ALA A 292 8.33 11.33 -8.51
C ALA A 292 7.97 12.83 -8.50
N ARG A 293 6.67 13.10 -8.44
CA ARG A 293 6.08 14.44 -8.28
C ARG A 293 6.13 14.89 -6.82
N CYS A 294 6.09 16.20 -6.56
CA CYS A 294 6.21 16.79 -5.22
C CYS A 294 5.04 17.70 -4.84
N ASP A 295 3.97 17.74 -5.63
CA ASP A 295 2.83 18.64 -5.45
C ASP A 295 1.68 18.03 -4.63
N PHE A 296 1.89 16.86 -4.03
CA PHE A 296 1.02 16.38 -2.97
C PHE A 296 1.06 17.32 -1.77
N PRO A 297 -0.03 17.39 -0.97
CA PRO A 297 0.00 18.17 0.26
C PRO A 297 1.14 17.73 1.19
N GLY A 298 2.09 18.64 1.43
CA GLY A 298 3.30 18.37 2.23
C GLY A 298 4.47 17.77 1.44
N GLY A 299 4.35 17.60 0.13
CA GLY A 299 5.46 17.28 -0.76
C GLY A 299 6.43 18.46 -0.94
N SER A 300 7.68 18.15 -1.28
CA SER A 300 8.79 19.10 -1.33
C SER A 300 9.85 18.61 -2.31
N ALA A 301 10.10 19.41 -3.36
CA ALA A 301 11.15 19.11 -4.34
C ALA A 301 12.55 19.18 -3.71
N GLU A 302 12.75 20.05 -2.72
CA GLU A 302 14.00 20.13 -1.99
C GLU A 302 14.29 18.87 -1.16
N ASP A 303 13.25 18.35 -0.49
CA ASP A 303 13.36 17.11 0.28
C ASP A 303 13.54 15.93 -0.66
N LEU A 304 12.81 15.89 -1.79
CA LEU A 304 12.97 14.82 -2.77
C LEU A 304 14.38 14.79 -3.37
N TYR A 305 14.98 15.96 -3.63
CA TYR A 305 16.38 16.02 -4.06
C TYR A 305 17.30 15.45 -2.99
N THR A 306 17.11 15.84 -1.73
CA THR A 306 17.93 15.38 -0.60
C THR A 306 17.81 13.87 -0.41
N SER A 307 16.58 13.33 -0.44
CA SER A 307 16.29 11.89 -0.39
C SER A 307 16.87 11.15 -1.59
N GLY A 308 16.75 11.71 -2.78
CA GLY A 308 17.37 11.20 -4.01
C GLY A 308 18.89 11.11 -3.89
N ARG A 309 19.56 12.18 -3.44
CA ARG A 309 21.02 12.18 -3.22
C ARG A 309 21.44 11.19 -2.14
N LYS A 310 20.68 11.09 -1.03
CA LYS A 310 20.89 10.05 0.00
C LYS A 310 20.84 8.64 -0.60
N LEU A 311 19.91 8.36 -1.51
CA LEU A 311 19.85 7.07 -2.22
C LEU A 311 21.05 6.86 -3.16
N LEU A 312 21.53 7.91 -3.82
CA LEU A 312 22.68 7.83 -4.72
C LEU A 312 24.03 7.79 -4.00
N ASP A 313 24.09 8.09 -2.70
CA ASP A 313 25.30 7.98 -1.89
C ASP A 313 25.63 6.54 -1.45
N PHE A 314 24.72 5.58 -1.69
CA PHE A 314 25.01 4.15 -1.50
C PHE A 314 26.00 3.61 -2.55
N PRO A 315 26.62 2.42 -2.32
CA PRO A 315 27.49 1.78 -3.31
C PRO A 315 26.82 1.57 -4.67
N GLU A 316 27.60 1.68 -5.74
CA GLU A 316 27.08 1.73 -7.12
C GLU A 316 26.32 0.47 -7.54
N ASP A 317 26.64 -0.69 -6.97
CA ASP A 317 26.03 -1.98 -7.25
C ASP A 317 24.72 -2.23 -6.50
N VAL A 318 24.37 -1.37 -5.54
CA VAL A 318 23.10 -1.45 -4.80
C VAL A 318 21.93 -1.20 -5.75
N ARG A 319 20.94 -2.09 -5.69
CA ARG A 319 19.70 -1.98 -6.48
C ARG A 319 18.66 -1.14 -5.77
N LEU A 320 18.11 -0.16 -6.47
CA LEU A 320 17.00 0.67 -6.05
C LEU A 320 15.71 0.19 -6.75
N TRP A 321 14.83 -0.43 -5.98
CA TRP A 321 13.56 -0.98 -6.43
C TRP A 321 12.45 0.06 -6.29
N THR A 322 11.79 0.41 -7.40
CA THR A 322 10.90 1.58 -7.49
C THR A 322 9.46 1.22 -7.16
N GLY A 323 8.65 2.19 -6.72
CA GLY A 323 7.21 1.97 -6.48
C GLY A 323 6.40 1.84 -7.77
N HIS A 324 6.82 2.55 -8.80
CA HIS A 324 6.14 2.58 -10.10
C HIS A 324 7.13 2.54 -11.25
N ASP A 325 6.61 2.18 -12.41
CA ASP A 325 7.32 2.33 -13.66
C ASP A 325 6.38 2.63 -14.83
N TYR A 326 6.78 3.55 -15.71
CA TYR A 326 5.97 4.02 -16.84
C TYR A 326 6.80 3.91 -18.13
N PRO A 327 6.90 2.71 -18.73
CA PRO A 327 7.78 2.47 -19.87
C PRO A 327 7.52 3.44 -21.01
N SER A 328 8.59 4.11 -21.44
CA SER A 328 8.57 4.88 -22.68
C SER A 328 8.36 3.93 -23.88
N GLY A 329 7.82 4.45 -24.99
CA GLY A 329 7.59 3.64 -26.19
C GLY A 329 8.85 2.93 -26.73
N SER A 330 10.05 3.42 -26.39
CA SER A 330 11.33 2.78 -26.71
C SER A 330 11.75 1.64 -25.80
N ARG A 331 11.29 1.61 -24.53
CA ARG A 331 11.70 0.60 -23.53
C ARG A 331 10.82 -0.65 -23.56
N GLY A 332 9.53 -0.50 -23.86
CA GLY A 332 8.61 -1.60 -24.15
C GLY A 332 8.12 -2.41 -22.94
N VAL A 333 8.99 -2.73 -21.98
CA VAL A 333 8.64 -3.51 -20.78
C VAL A 333 8.97 -2.74 -19.49
N PRO A 334 8.18 -2.94 -18.41
CA PRO A 334 8.48 -2.35 -17.12
C PRO A 334 9.72 -3.02 -16.50
N VAL A 335 10.50 -2.22 -15.77
CA VAL A 335 11.74 -2.61 -15.12
C VAL A 335 11.64 -2.22 -13.64
N PRO A 336 11.76 -3.18 -12.69
CA PRO A 336 11.48 -2.95 -11.27
C PRO A 336 12.61 -2.23 -10.53
N PHE A 337 13.85 -2.27 -11.02
CA PHE A 337 14.97 -1.62 -10.37
C PHE A 337 16.04 -1.16 -11.36
N LEU A 338 16.85 -0.19 -10.92
CA LEU A 338 18.17 0.08 -11.48
C LEU A 338 19.19 0.13 -10.34
N SER A 339 20.47 0.00 -10.68
CA SER A 339 21.56 0.21 -9.74
C SER A 339 21.77 1.69 -9.43
N VAL A 340 22.39 1.99 -8.28
CA VAL A 340 22.81 3.35 -7.93
C VAL A 340 23.73 3.93 -9.00
N GLY A 341 24.67 3.14 -9.54
CA GLY A 341 25.55 3.56 -10.62
C GLY A 341 24.80 3.95 -11.90
N GLU A 342 23.78 3.18 -12.28
CA GLU A 342 22.93 3.51 -13.44
C GLU A 342 22.15 4.81 -13.23
N HIS A 343 21.64 5.08 -12.02
CA HIS A 343 20.98 6.34 -11.73
C HIS A 343 21.94 7.53 -11.73
N LYS A 344 23.13 7.39 -11.13
CA LYS A 344 24.18 8.43 -11.16
C LYS A 344 24.56 8.80 -12.59
N ALA A 345 24.64 7.82 -13.48
CA ALA A 345 25.03 8.05 -14.87
C ALA A 345 23.88 8.56 -15.75
N HIS A 346 22.63 8.13 -15.52
CA HIS A 346 21.56 8.28 -16.52
C HIS A 346 20.23 8.83 -15.99
N ASN A 347 20.03 9.00 -14.68
CA ASN A 347 18.73 9.50 -14.18
C ASN A 347 18.48 10.93 -14.68
N LYS A 348 17.42 11.11 -15.47
CA LYS A 348 17.09 12.40 -16.10
C LYS A 348 17.01 13.59 -15.16
N HIS A 349 16.73 13.37 -13.88
CA HIS A 349 16.58 14.44 -12.89
C HIS A 349 17.73 14.46 -11.87
N LEU A 350 18.31 13.30 -11.52
CA LEU A 350 19.26 13.16 -10.40
C LEU A 350 20.67 12.71 -10.78
N MET A 351 20.97 12.53 -12.07
CA MET A 351 22.32 12.17 -12.53
C MET A 351 23.38 13.13 -11.98
N ASP A 352 24.61 12.63 -11.84
CA ASP A 352 25.72 13.43 -11.34
C ASP A 352 25.96 14.65 -12.25
N GLY A 353 26.21 15.79 -11.61
CA GLY A 353 26.30 17.10 -12.27
C GLY A 353 25.05 17.97 -12.11
N ASN A 354 23.88 17.39 -11.82
CA ASN A 354 22.66 18.18 -11.57
C ASN A 354 22.70 18.85 -10.19
N THR A 355 22.52 20.17 -10.17
CA THR A 355 22.43 20.95 -8.93
C THR A 355 21.05 20.84 -8.29
N LYS A 356 20.95 21.15 -6.98
CA LYS A 356 19.67 21.22 -6.26
C LYS A 356 18.72 22.23 -6.91
N ASP A 357 19.22 23.40 -7.30
CA ASP A 357 18.40 24.47 -7.86
C ASP A 357 17.82 24.08 -9.23
N GLU A 358 18.63 23.45 -10.10
CA GLU A 358 18.16 22.91 -11.38
C GLU A 358 17.09 21.84 -11.18
N PHE A 359 17.29 20.92 -10.23
CA PHE A 359 16.31 19.90 -9.89
C PHE A 359 14.99 20.51 -9.41
N VAL A 360 15.05 21.44 -8.47
CA VAL A 360 13.86 22.07 -7.87
C VAL A 360 13.09 22.86 -8.93
N ALA A 361 13.77 23.65 -9.75
CA ALA A 361 13.15 24.38 -10.85
C ALA A 361 12.48 23.43 -11.86
N LEU A 362 13.17 22.36 -12.27
CA LEU A 362 12.63 21.33 -13.14
C LEU A 362 11.40 20.65 -12.53
N ARG A 363 11.46 20.31 -11.25
CA ARG A 363 10.37 19.59 -10.58
C ARG A 363 9.12 20.44 -10.45
N HIS A 364 9.27 21.71 -10.07
CA HIS A 364 8.15 22.67 -10.01
C HIS A 364 7.51 22.91 -11.38
N ASP A 365 8.32 23.13 -12.43
CA ASP A 365 7.81 23.32 -13.78
C ASP A 365 7.00 22.09 -14.24
N ARG A 366 7.53 20.88 -14.01
CA ARG A 366 6.83 19.64 -14.38
C ARG A 366 5.56 19.42 -13.56
N ASP A 367 5.60 19.62 -12.24
CA ASP A 367 4.45 19.42 -11.36
C ASP A 367 3.27 20.33 -11.72
N SER A 368 3.55 21.59 -12.09
CA SER A 368 2.52 22.54 -12.53
C SER A 368 1.72 22.10 -13.77
N LYS A 369 2.24 21.10 -14.51
CA LYS A 369 1.66 20.58 -15.76
C LYS A 369 1.00 19.21 -15.58
N LEU A 370 1.11 18.58 -14.41
CA LEU A 370 0.56 17.26 -14.17
C LEU A 370 -0.91 17.35 -13.73
N ALA A 371 -1.74 16.48 -14.31
CA ALA A 371 -3.07 16.25 -13.79
C ALA A 371 -3.02 15.51 -12.43
N GLU A 372 -4.09 15.62 -11.65
CA GLU A 372 -4.28 14.78 -10.46
C GLU A 372 -4.29 13.28 -10.86
N PRO A 373 -3.76 12.38 -10.01
CA PRO A 373 -3.87 10.94 -10.25
C PRO A 373 -5.33 10.50 -10.38
N ARG A 374 -5.58 9.54 -11.29
CA ARG A 374 -6.93 9.05 -11.61
C ARG A 374 -7.70 8.53 -10.40
N LEU A 375 -7.01 7.93 -9.43
CA LEU A 375 -7.61 7.33 -8.23
C LEU A 375 -7.35 8.15 -6.95
N LEU A 376 -6.88 9.40 -7.07
CA LEU A 376 -6.43 10.25 -5.95
C LEU A 376 -7.33 10.16 -4.72
N HIS A 377 -8.62 10.45 -4.88
CA HIS A 377 -9.52 10.53 -3.75
C HIS A 377 -9.90 9.15 -3.19
N GLN A 378 -10.03 8.15 -4.05
CA GLN A 378 -10.40 6.79 -3.65
C GLN A 378 -9.26 6.13 -2.88
N SER A 379 -8.04 6.21 -3.43
CA SER A 379 -6.81 5.69 -2.82
C SER A 379 -6.56 6.31 -1.46
N LEU A 380 -6.46 7.65 -1.37
CA LEU A 380 -6.16 8.33 -0.11
C LEU A 380 -7.14 7.97 1.01
N GLN A 381 -8.44 7.91 0.73
CA GLN A 381 -9.45 7.57 1.74
C GLN A 381 -9.29 6.15 2.26
N MET A 382 -9.01 5.17 1.41
CA MET A 382 -8.86 3.78 1.85
C MET A 382 -7.49 3.52 2.47
N ASN A 383 -6.46 4.19 1.97
CA ASN A 383 -5.08 3.95 2.40
C ASN A 383 -4.79 4.55 3.78
N ILE A 384 -5.37 5.72 4.12
CA ILE A 384 -5.29 6.23 5.51
C ILE A 384 -6.04 5.36 6.53
N ARG A 385 -6.85 4.39 6.06
CA ARG A 385 -7.49 3.35 6.87
C ARG A 385 -6.75 2.00 6.79
N ALA A 386 -5.49 1.98 6.35
CA ALA A 386 -4.68 0.78 6.11
C ALA A 386 -5.38 -0.24 5.17
N GLY A 387 -6.11 0.23 4.16
CA GLY A 387 -6.87 -0.61 3.23
C GLY A 387 -8.21 -1.11 3.77
N ARG A 388 -8.66 -0.67 4.95
CA ARG A 388 -10.04 -0.92 5.40
C ARG A 388 -11.00 -0.09 4.54
N LEU A 389 -12.06 -0.74 4.08
CA LEU A 389 -13.14 -0.04 3.38
C LEU A 389 -13.91 0.88 4.35
N PRO A 390 -14.50 2.00 3.84
CA PRO A 390 -15.39 2.84 4.63
C PRO A 390 -16.49 2.03 5.29
N ARG A 391 -16.91 2.41 6.51
CA ARG A 391 -18.00 1.70 7.20
C ARG A 391 -19.28 1.70 6.37
N PRO A 392 -20.11 0.66 6.45
CA PRO A 392 -21.43 0.70 5.85
C PRO A 392 -22.27 1.83 6.45
N SER A 393 -23.00 2.53 5.58
CA SER A 393 -24.09 3.42 5.96
C SER A 393 -25.24 2.63 6.61
N PRO A 394 -26.23 3.28 7.23
CA PRO A 394 -27.43 2.60 7.73
C PRO A 394 -28.20 1.79 6.67
N LEU A 395 -28.01 2.10 5.38
CA LEU A 395 -28.62 1.38 4.26
C LEU A 395 -27.74 0.24 3.72
N GLY A 396 -26.53 0.04 4.27
CA GLY A 396 -25.60 -1.02 3.89
C GLY A 396 -24.56 -0.61 2.83
N ASP A 397 -24.75 0.52 2.15
CA ASP A 397 -23.79 1.03 1.17
C ASP A 397 -22.52 1.55 1.82
N ARG A 398 -21.37 1.42 1.14
CA ARG A 398 -20.11 2.05 1.55
C ARG A 398 -19.83 3.24 0.64
N MET A 399 -19.58 4.40 1.22
CA MET A 399 -19.46 5.66 0.49
C MET A 399 -18.01 6.15 0.44
N LEU A 400 -17.61 6.68 -0.71
CA LEU A 400 -16.39 7.46 -0.87
C LEU A 400 -16.78 8.92 -1.10
N HIS A 401 -16.04 9.84 -0.48
CA HIS A 401 -16.32 11.27 -0.51
C HIS A 401 -15.32 11.97 -1.42
N THR A 402 -15.79 12.54 -2.53
CA THR A 402 -14.93 13.31 -3.43
C THR A 402 -15.25 14.79 -3.30
N PRO A 403 -14.29 15.63 -2.87
CA PRO A 403 -14.46 17.08 -2.86
C PRO A 403 -14.78 17.59 -4.27
N LEU A 404 -15.75 18.48 -4.38
CA LEU A 404 -16.04 19.16 -5.64
C LEU A 404 -15.03 20.30 -5.85
N ASN A 405 -14.37 20.32 -7.00
CA ASN A 405 -13.57 21.46 -7.42
C ASN A 405 -14.48 22.46 -8.14
N VAL A 406 -14.94 23.48 -7.43
CA VAL A 406 -15.81 24.53 -7.97
C VAL A 406 -15.02 25.69 -8.59
N GLY A 407 -13.69 25.74 -8.43
CA GLY A 407 -12.88 26.84 -8.94
C GLY A 407 -13.37 28.20 -8.44
N VAL A 408 -13.73 29.10 -9.37
CA VAL A 408 -14.33 30.42 -9.07
C VAL A 408 -15.85 30.42 -9.13
N LEU A 409 -16.47 29.26 -9.34
CA LEU A 409 -17.92 29.12 -9.41
C LEU A 409 -18.51 29.23 -8.00
N ASP A 410 -19.21 30.33 -7.74
CA ASP A 410 -20.03 30.57 -6.56
C ASP A 410 -21.49 30.56 -7.01
N ILE A 411 -22.22 29.47 -6.74
CA ILE A 411 -23.60 29.23 -7.20
C ILE A 411 -24.59 29.12 -6.05
#